data_AF-A0AAD5G8M4-F1
#
_entry.id   AF-A0AAD5G8M4-F1
#
_cell.length_a   1.000
_cell.length_b   1.000
_cell.length_c   1.000
_cell.angle_alpha   90.00
_cell.angle_beta   90.00
_cell.angle_gamma   90.00
#
_symmetry.space_group_name_H-M   'P 1'
#
loop_
_entity.id
_entity.type
_entity.pdbx_description
1 polymer ?
#
loop_
_entity_poly.entity_id
_entity_poly.type
_entity_poly.pdbx_seq_one_letter_code
_entity_poly.pdbx_strand_id
1 'polypeptide(L)'
;MNVGLDLVAHAHSQPDILSNTLQARYYYRYQLRTPFTRSIQFNITFQYPFSRCNISMDNSKRNLSATATMTNGKHSTERYAVVTGANKGIGFETVRQLAASGVTVLLTARNEKRGTEAVASLHELGLSKVLYHQLDVQDPQSIQALAEYIQTQFGKLDILVNNAGASGVIVDEDGLRALNIDPASWLSGKATNIVQEVMRTTYDTAIECLSTNYYGVKNVTRALLPLLQCSTSGGRIVNVSSLRAELWRIPNEQIRKELGNLETLTEEKIDGFVEKFLHDLKNGELEVNGWSKMLPAYSVSKAMLNAYTRVIAKKYPEMCINCVHPGYVDTDINWHTGTMTPEEGAQGSVMLALLPEGGPSGCYFDRTQVADF
;
A
#
# COMPACT_ATOMS: atom_id res chain seq x y z
N MET A 1 20.53 38.22 36.96
CA MET A 1 21.56 37.90 35.94
C MET A 1 21.23 36.54 35.37
N ASN A 2 20.85 36.46 34.09
CA ASN A 2 20.74 35.19 33.39
C ASN A 2 22.16 34.69 33.12
N VAL A 3 22.58 33.64 33.82
CA VAL A 3 23.84 32.97 33.54
C VAL A 3 23.53 31.88 32.52
N GLY A 4 23.89 32.10 31.27
CA GLY A 4 23.81 31.07 30.23
C GLY A 4 24.76 29.93 30.59
N LEU A 5 24.23 28.71 30.70
CA LEU A 5 24.99 27.49 30.93
C LEU A 5 25.08 26.71 29.61
N ASP A 6 26.28 26.65 29.04
CA ASP A 6 26.56 25.73 27.92
C ASP A 6 26.61 24.29 28.44
N LEU A 7 25.77 23.45 27.85
CA LEU A 7 25.63 22.04 28.19
C LEU A 7 26.26 21.19 27.08
N VAL A 8 27.37 20.51 27.39
CA VAL A 8 27.95 19.49 26.51
C VAL A 8 27.47 18.12 26.98
N ALA A 9 26.57 17.50 26.22
CA ALA A 9 26.13 16.13 26.47
C ALA A 9 27.05 15.14 25.74
N HIS A 10 27.68 14.22 26.48
CA HIS A 10 28.32 13.03 25.90
C HIS A 10 27.42 11.82 26.15
N ALA A 11 26.84 11.26 25.10
CA ALA A 11 26.07 10.02 25.17
C ALA A 11 27.04 8.83 25.19
N HIS A 12 27.00 8.02 26.24
CA HIS A 12 27.63 6.71 26.26
C HIS A 12 26.53 5.65 26.45
N SER A 13 26.32 4.82 25.44
CA SER A 13 25.57 3.58 25.57
C SER A 13 26.49 2.52 26.16
N GLN A 14 26.21 2.03 27.36
CA GLN A 14 26.74 0.73 27.80
C GLN A 14 25.61 -0.30 27.73
N PRO A 15 25.78 -1.43 27.02
CA PRO A 15 24.83 -2.54 27.07
C PRO A 15 24.92 -3.22 28.45
N ASP A 16 23.78 -3.31 29.14
CA ASP A 16 23.65 -4.03 30.42
C ASP A 16 23.25 -5.49 30.09
N ILE A 17 24.16 -6.44 30.30
CA ILE A 17 24.04 -7.85 29.82
C ILE A 17 23.12 -8.71 30.72
N LEU A 18 22.32 -8.13 31.62
CA LEU A 18 21.58 -8.89 32.63
C LEU A 18 20.04 -8.81 32.59
N SER A 19 19.41 -8.32 31.52
CA SER A 19 17.95 -8.51 31.36
C SER A 19 17.50 -8.56 29.89
N ASN A 20 16.65 -9.54 29.54
CA ASN A 20 16.02 -9.74 28.21
C ASN A 20 14.95 -8.67 27.86
N THR A 21 15.21 -7.42 28.22
CA THR A 21 14.41 -6.25 27.86
C THR A 21 15.37 -5.13 27.49
N LEU A 22 15.40 -4.77 26.20
CA LEU A 22 16.13 -3.60 25.70
C LEU A 22 15.48 -2.31 26.25
N GLN A 23 15.75 -1.97 27.51
CA GLN A 23 15.53 -0.63 28.02
C GLN A 23 16.83 0.15 27.85
N ALA A 24 16.88 1.03 26.84
CA ALA A 24 17.99 1.95 26.66
C ALA A 24 18.07 2.89 27.87
N ARG A 25 19.05 2.68 28.76
CA ARG A 25 19.38 3.64 29.83
C ARG A 25 20.27 4.72 29.23
N TYR A 26 19.79 5.96 29.23
CA TYR A 26 20.58 7.11 28.82
C TYR A 26 21.29 7.71 30.04
N TYR A 27 22.63 7.75 30.00
CA TYR A 27 23.45 8.38 31.02
C TYR A 27 23.86 9.77 30.55
N TYR A 28 23.47 10.79 31.30
CA TYR A 28 23.90 12.18 31.05
C TYR A 28 24.78 12.65 32.20
N ARG A 29 25.99 13.08 31.86
CA ARG A 29 26.94 13.67 32.82
C ARG A 29 26.88 15.18 32.70
N TYR A 30 26.55 15.86 33.79
CA TYR A 30 26.45 17.31 33.84
C TYR A 30 27.60 17.89 34.67
N GLN A 31 28.25 18.95 34.18
CA GLN A 31 29.23 19.75 34.95
C GLN A 31 28.69 21.16 35.15
N LEU A 32 28.52 21.57 36.40
CA LEU A 32 28.27 22.96 36.77
C LEU A 32 29.61 23.63 37.12
N ARG A 33 29.96 24.72 36.43
CA ARG A 33 31.05 25.62 36.82
C ARG A 33 30.46 26.84 37.52
N THR A 34 30.78 27.03 38.80
CA THR A 34 30.49 28.27 39.53
C THR A 34 31.76 29.12 39.64
N PRO A 35 31.67 30.45 39.80
CA PRO A 35 32.84 31.33 39.83
C PRO A 35 33.69 31.16 41.09
N PHE A 36 33.16 30.53 42.14
CA PHE A 36 33.86 30.29 43.40
C PHE A 36 33.51 28.88 43.93
N THR A 37 34.55 28.04 44.07
CA THR A 37 34.61 26.71 44.72
C THR A 37 33.93 25.48 44.10
N ARG A 38 34.76 24.43 43.96
CA ARG A 38 34.54 22.98 43.69
C ARG A 38 33.49 22.59 42.63
N SER A 39 33.97 21.92 41.58
CA SER A 39 33.14 21.18 40.62
C SER A 39 32.30 20.13 41.34
N ILE A 40 30.97 20.22 41.23
CA ILE A 40 30.06 19.20 41.74
C ILE A 40 29.61 18.34 40.57
N GLN A 41 29.87 17.04 40.66
CA GLN A 41 29.42 16.04 39.68
C GLN A 41 28.13 15.41 40.16
N PHE A 42 27.14 15.31 39.28
CA PHE A 42 25.91 14.58 39.55
C PHE A 42 25.57 13.68 38.36
N ASN A 43 25.06 12.50 38.68
CA ASN A 43 24.50 11.56 37.70
C ASN A 43 22.99 11.59 37.83
N ILE A 44 22.28 11.76 36.72
CA ILE A 44 20.82 11.64 36.68
C ILE A 44 20.48 10.50 35.73
N THR A 45 19.73 9.53 36.23
CA THR A 45 19.24 8.38 35.45
C THR A 45 17.80 8.66 35.04
N PHE A 46 17.51 8.58 33.74
CA PHE A 46 16.15 8.69 33.22
C PHE A 46 15.71 7.37 32.59
N GLN A 47 14.43 7.04 32.78
CA GLN A 47 13.81 5.82 32.29
C GLN A 47 13.13 6.00 30.91
N TYR A 48 13.06 7.23 30.38
CA TYR A 48 12.36 7.58 29.13
C TYR A 48 13.07 8.70 28.36
N PRO A 49 12.91 8.81 27.02
CA PRO A 49 13.51 9.89 26.23
C PRO A 49 12.83 11.24 26.52
N PHE A 50 13.63 12.27 26.80
CA PHE A 50 13.18 13.66 26.98
C PHE A 50 13.94 14.58 26.03
N SER A 51 13.26 15.56 25.44
CA SER A 51 13.89 16.51 24.50
C SER A 51 14.65 17.64 25.21
N ARG A 52 14.25 18.00 26.45
CA ARG A 52 14.88 19.04 27.28
C ARG A 52 14.68 18.76 28.76
N CYS A 53 15.72 18.97 29.56
CA CYS A 53 15.67 18.96 31.03
C CYS A 53 16.20 20.30 31.54
N ASN A 54 15.37 21.05 32.28
CA ASN A 54 15.78 22.30 32.92
C ASN A 54 16.13 22.04 34.38
N ILE A 55 17.35 22.40 34.78
CA ILE A 55 17.82 22.32 36.17
C ILE A 55 17.97 23.75 36.68
N SER A 56 17.21 24.11 37.72
CA SER A 56 17.34 25.40 38.42
C SER A 56 17.90 25.21 39.82
N MET A 57 18.86 26.04 40.22
CA MET A 57 19.34 26.12 41.61
C MET A 57 18.64 27.26 42.34
N ASP A 58 17.95 26.94 43.43
CA ASP A 58 17.54 27.92 44.45
C ASP A 58 18.61 27.99 45.54
N ASN A 59 19.40 29.07 45.52
CA ASN A 59 20.49 29.30 46.48
C ASN A 59 19.99 29.51 47.92
N SER A 60 18.69 29.69 48.15
CA SER A 60 18.13 29.89 49.49
C SER A 60 17.78 28.59 50.23
N LYS A 61 17.69 27.44 49.54
CA LYS A 61 17.14 26.20 50.12
C LYS A 61 17.99 24.92 49.99
N ARG A 62 19.18 24.98 49.37
CA ARG A 62 20.05 23.80 49.08
C ARG A 62 19.30 22.57 48.50
N ASN A 63 18.21 22.77 47.78
CA ASN A 63 17.46 21.68 47.15
C ASN A 63 17.54 21.84 45.63
N LEU A 64 17.96 20.78 44.93
CA LEU A 64 17.85 20.68 43.48
C LEU A 64 16.42 20.27 43.12
N SER A 65 15.76 21.03 42.25
CA SER A 65 14.54 20.59 41.58
C SER A 65 14.81 20.40 40.08
N ALA A 66 14.56 19.20 39.57
CA ALA A 66 14.52 18.93 38.14
C ALA A 66 13.06 18.85 37.70
N THR A 67 12.67 19.73 36.78
CA THR A 67 11.36 19.64 36.11
C THR A 67 11.58 19.08 34.72
N ALA A 68 11.16 17.83 34.52
CA ALA A 68 11.07 17.21 33.21
C ALA A 68 9.66 17.47 32.65
N THR A 69 9.56 18.24 31.58
CA THR A 69 8.32 18.34 30.80
C THR A 69 8.17 17.05 30.01
N MET A 70 7.20 16.21 30.39
CA MET A 70 6.70 15.12 29.55
C MET A 70 6.05 15.75 28.32
N THR A 71 6.73 15.74 27.17
CA THR A 71 6.02 15.91 25.91
C THR A 71 5.21 14.65 25.71
N ASN A 72 3.89 14.74 25.89
CA ASN A 72 2.95 13.68 25.50
C ASN A 72 2.82 13.65 23.96
N GLY A 73 3.97 13.65 23.27
CA GLY A 73 4.09 13.63 21.84
C GLY A 73 4.16 12.19 21.39
N LYS A 74 3.00 11.60 21.09
CA LYS A 74 2.91 10.79 19.87
C LYS A 74 3.32 11.73 18.74
N HIS A 75 4.61 11.88 18.46
CA HIS A 75 5.02 12.27 17.13
C HIS A 75 4.55 11.11 16.26
N SER A 76 3.33 11.21 15.72
CA SER A 76 2.96 10.34 14.62
C SER A 76 3.99 10.63 13.55
N THR A 77 4.92 9.70 13.35
CA THR A 77 5.86 9.76 12.25
C THR A 77 5.02 9.91 10.99
N GLU A 78 5.31 10.96 10.22
CA GLU A 78 4.57 11.23 8.99
C GLU A 78 4.65 9.99 8.09
N ARG A 79 3.49 9.53 7.62
CA ARG A 79 3.37 8.40 6.72
C ARG A 79 3.15 8.89 5.30
N TYR A 80 3.87 8.27 4.37
CA TYR A 80 3.79 8.56 2.95
C TYR A 80 3.15 7.39 2.23
N ALA A 81 2.15 7.69 1.40
CA ALA A 81 1.46 6.72 0.58
C ALA A 81 1.60 7.04 -0.90
N VAL A 82 1.66 6.00 -1.74
CA VAL A 82 1.46 6.08 -3.19
C VAL A 82 0.19 5.33 -3.52
N VAL A 83 -0.68 5.95 -4.32
CA VAL A 83 -1.85 5.26 -4.91
C VAL A 83 -1.75 5.34 -6.43
N THR A 84 -1.72 4.18 -7.09
CA THR A 84 -1.61 4.10 -8.56
C THR A 84 -2.96 4.28 -9.25
N GLY A 85 -2.99 5.00 -10.37
CA GLY A 85 -4.22 5.19 -11.16
C GLY A 85 -5.33 5.93 -10.37
N ALA A 86 -4.96 6.97 -9.64
CA ALA A 86 -5.78 7.59 -8.60
C ALA A 86 -6.47 8.90 -9.01
N ASN A 87 -6.49 9.24 -10.30
CA ASN A 87 -7.18 10.44 -10.79
C ASN A 87 -8.72 10.31 -10.84
N LYS A 88 -9.29 9.12 -10.59
CA LYS A 88 -10.74 8.86 -10.56
C LYS A 88 -11.08 7.56 -9.83
N GLY A 89 -12.37 7.27 -9.67
CA GLY A 89 -12.88 5.99 -9.16
C GLY A 89 -12.37 5.63 -7.77
N ILE A 90 -12.15 4.33 -7.53
CA ILE A 90 -11.71 3.80 -6.22
C ILE A 90 -10.36 4.39 -5.78
N GLY A 91 -9.43 4.61 -6.73
CA GLY A 91 -8.12 5.17 -6.42
C GLY A 91 -8.19 6.60 -5.89
N PHE A 92 -9.00 7.46 -6.52
CA PHE A 92 -9.22 8.84 -6.05
C PHE A 92 -9.77 8.85 -4.62
N GLU A 93 -10.72 7.97 -4.36
CA GLU A 93 -11.39 7.91 -3.08
C GLU A 93 -10.52 7.27 -1.98
N THR A 94 -9.66 6.34 -2.36
CA THR A 94 -8.58 5.84 -1.50
C THR A 94 -7.63 6.97 -1.10
N VAL A 95 -7.23 7.83 -2.04
CA VAL A 95 -6.41 9.02 -1.73
C VAL A 95 -7.14 9.94 -0.75
N ARG A 96 -8.41 10.25 -1.00
CA ARG A 96 -9.22 11.12 -0.15
C ARG A 96 -9.26 10.62 1.30
N GLN A 97 -9.56 9.33 1.50
CA GLN A 97 -9.70 8.73 2.82
C GLN A 97 -8.36 8.58 3.56
N LEU A 98 -7.27 8.24 2.84
CA LEU A 98 -5.92 8.21 3.43
C LEU A 98 -5.47 9.61 3.86
N ALA A 99 -5.68 10.62 3.02
CA ALA A 99 -5.34 12.00 3.33
C ALA A 99 -6.16 12.54 4.51
N ALA A 100 -7.46 12.23 4.57
CA ALA A 100 -8.31 12.56 5.71
C ALA A 100 -7.85 11.88 7.02
N SER A 101 -7.14 10.76 6.91
CA SER A 101 -6.51 10.05 8.04
C SER A 101 -5.12 10.60 8.41
N GLY A 102 -4.71 11.72 7.82
CA GLY A 102 -3.44 12.41 8.11
C GLY A 102 -2.22 11.87 7.37
N VAL A 103 -2.40 10.96 6.41
CA VAL A 103 -1.32 10.44 5.56
C VAL A 103 -1.00 11.46 4.46
N THR A 104 0.28 11.65 4.16
CA THR A 104 0.71 12.42 2.98
C THR A 104 0.68 11.48 1.78
N VAL A 105 -0.13 11.80 0.77
CA VAL A 105 -0.45 10.86 -0.31
C VAL A 105 0.02 11.41 -1.65
N LEU A 106 0.81 10.63 -2.37
CA LEU A 106 1.11 10.83 -3.78
C LEU A 106 -0.02 10.19 -4.59
N LEU A 107 -0.91 11.05 -5.09
CA LEU A 107 -1.87 10.71 -6.13
C LEU A 107 -1.10 10.60 -7.44
N THR A 108 -1.16 9.42 -8.07
CA THR A 108 -0.49 9.21 -9.35
C THR A 108 -1.47 8.90 -10.47
N ALA A 109 -1.14 9.35 -11.67
CA ALA A 109 -1.95 9.13 -12.87
C ALA A 109 -1.07 9.11 -14.12
N ARG A 110 -1.50 8.36 -15.14
CA ARG A 110 -0.85 8.35 -16.46
C ARG A 110 -0.91 9.72 -17.13
N ASN A 111 -2.08 10.36 -17.06
CA ASN A 111 -2.34 11.64 -17.70
C ASN A 111 -2.16 12.78 -16.72
N GLU A 112 -1.23 13.69 -17.02
CA GLU A 112 -0.86 14.79 -16.15
C GLU A 112 -2.00 15.73 -15.83
N LYS A 113 -2.73 16.19 -16.85
CA LYS A 113 -3.87 17.09 -16.67
C LYS A 113 -4.92 16.51 -15.72
N ARG A 114 -5.34 15.26 -15.94
CA ARG A 114 -6.32 14.60 -15.07
C ARG A 114 -5.82 14.41 -13.65
N GLY A 115 -4.51 14.15 -13.49
CA GLY A 115 -3.89 13.99 -12.18
C GLY A 115 -3.84 15.29 -11.39
N THR A 116 -3.42 16.39 -12.01
CA THR A 116 -3.36 17.71 -11.36
C THR A 116 -4.75 18.27 -11.05
N GLU A 117 -5.72 18.08 -11.94
CA GLU A 117 -7.14 18.41 -11.68
C GLU A 117 -7.69 17.62 -10.47
N ALA A 118 -7.37 16.33 -10.36
CA ALA A 118 -7.78 15.52 -9.22
C ALA A 118 -7.12 15.96 -7.90
N VAL A 119 -5.87 16.38 -7.92
CA VAL A 119 -5.22 16.95 -6.71
C VAL A 119 -5.86 18.29 -6.34
N ALA A 120 -6.14 19.16 -7.31
CA ALA A 120 -6.80 20.44 -7.05
C ALA A 120 -8.17 20.25 -6.39
N SER A 121 -8.99 19.31 -6.87
CA SER A 121 -10.30 19.03 -6.24
C SER A 121 -10.18 18.49 -4.81
N LEU A 122 -9.15 17.70 -4.51
CA LEU A 122 -8.87 17.25 -3.13
C LEU A 122 -8.40 18.41 -2.24
N HIS A 123 -7.65 19.36 -2.79
CA HIS A 123 -7.23 20.56 -2.06
C HIS A 123 -8.41 21.49 -1.73
N GLU A 124 -9.40 21.61 -2.63
CA GLU A 124 -10.66 22.32 -2.35
C GLU A 124 -11.43 21.72 -1.17
N LEU A 125 -11.28 20.42 -0.92
CA LEU A 125 -11.81 19.73 0.26
C LEU A 125 -10.95 19.88 1.52
N GLY A 126 -9.89 20.69 1.47
CA GLY A 126 -8.96 20.94 2.58
C GLY A 126 -7.87 19.87 2.74
N LEU A 127 -7.72 18.94 1.79
CA LEU A 127 -6.73 17.85 1.86
C LEU A 127 -5.38 18.28 1.25
N SER A 128 -4.74 19.28 1.85
CA SER A 128 -3.49 19.89 1.35
C SER A 128 -2.26 18.95 1.32
N LYS A 129 -2.33 17.80 2.01
CA LYS A 129 -1.28 16.78 2.04
C LYS A 129 -1.32 15.80 0.85
N VAL A 130 -2.12 16.08 -0.16
CA VAL A 130 -2.13 15.33 -1.41
C VAL A 130 -1.17 15.97 -2.41
N LEU A 131 -0.21 15.20 -2.90
CA LEU A 131 0.76 15.60 -3.91
C LEU A 131 0.48 14.85 -5.21
N TYR A 132 0.85 15.45 -6.34
CA TYR A 132 0.77 14.81 -7.64
C TYR A 132 2.15 14.31 -8.09
N HIS A 133 2.20 13.11 -8.68
CA HIS A 133 3.32 12.68 -9.50
C HIS A 133 2.80 11.84 -10.69
N GLN A 134 3.35 12.04 -11.88
CA GLN A 134 2.97 11.23 -13.04
C GLN A 134 3.41 9.78 -12.84
N LEU A 135 2.55 8.83 -13.20
CA LEU A 135 2.90 7.40 -13.23
C LEU A 135 2.11 6.69 -14.34
N ASP A 136 2.82 6.12 -15.30
CA ASP A 136 2.33 5.01 -16.11
C ASP A 136 3.00 3.72 -15.63
N VAL A 137 2.19 2.77 -15.12
CA VAL A 137 2.69 1.51 -14.56
C VAL A 137 3.26 0.56 -15.62
N GLN A 138 3.06 0.85 -16.91
CA GLN A 138 3.65 0.10 -18.01
C GLN A 138 4.98 0.70 -18.49
N ASP A 139 5.34 1.91 -18.07
CA ASP A 139 6.55 2.62 -18.50
C ASP A 139 7.67 2.54 -17.44
N PRO A 140 8.77 1.81 -17.70
CA PRO A 140 9.90 1.73 -16.78
C PRO A 140 10.51 3.08 -16.40
N GLN A 141 10.53 4.06 -17.31
CA GLN A 141 11.09 5.39 -17.03
C GLN A 141 10.20 6.17 -16.07
N SER A 142 8.88 6.12 -16.28
CA SER A 142 7.88 6.71 -15.39
C SER A 142 7.96 6.12 -13.97
N ILE A 143 8.10 4.80 -13.85
CA ILE A 143 8.28 4.10 -12.56
C ILE A 143 9.57 4.55 -11.85
N GLN A 144 10.69 4.60 -12.59
CA GLN A 144 11.98 5.01 -12.04
C GLN A 144 11.94 6.46 -11.54
N ALA A 145 11.34 7.37 -12.32
CA ALA A 145 11.19 8.78 -11.93
C ALA A 145 10.39 8.93 -10.62
N LEU A 146 9.32 8.15 -10.44
CA LEU A 146 8.55 8.13 -9.19
C LEU A 146 9.41 7.68 -8.00
N ALA A 147 10.20 6.61 -8.16
CA ALA A 147 11.06 6.10 -7.09
C ALA A 147 12.13 7.13 -6.69
N GLU A 148 12.78 7.78 -7.67
CA GLU A 148 13.76 8.84 -7.44
C GLU A 148 13.14 10.06 -6.74
N TYR A 149 11.94 10.45 -7.15
CA TYR A 149 11.19 11.53 -6.51
C TYR A 149 10.92 11.22 -5.04
N ILE A 150 10.40 10.03 -4.71
CA ILE A 150 10.11 9.63 -3.33
C ILE A 150 11.39 9.56 -2.49
N GLN A 151 12.46 8.97 -3.04
CA GLN A 151 13.77 8.92 -2.38
C GLN A 151 14.28 10.32 -2.04
N THR A 152 14.13 11.27 -2.97
CA THR A 152 14.63 12.65 -2.80
C THR A 152 13.77 13.44 -1.82
N GLN A 153 12.45 13.33 -1.91
CA GLN A 153 11.51 14.16 -1.14
C GLN A 153 11.25 13.62 0.27
N PHE A 154 11.15 12.29 0.43
CA PHE A 154 10.68 11.67 1.68
C PHE A 154 11.70 10.69 2.27
N GLY A 155 12.58 10.12 1.44
CA GLY A 155 13.60 9.15 1.85
C GLY A 155 13.06 7.78 2.28
N LYS A 156 11.73 7.59 2.28
CA LYS A 156 11.02 6.35 2.60
C LYS A 156 9.63 6.33 1.96
N LEU A 157 9.01 5.17 1.95
CA LEU A 157 7.59 4.99 1.66
C LEU A 157 6.98 4.10 2.74
N ASP A 158 5.75 4.39 3.19
CA ASP A 158 5.08 3.57 4.21
C ASP A 158 3.98 2.69 3.60
N ILE A 159 3.31 3.19 2.55
CA ILE A 159 2.11 2.58 1.97
C ILE A 159 2.20 2.62 0.43
N LEU A 160 1.99 1.49 -0.22
CA LEU A 160 1.74 1.38 -1.65
C LEU A 160 0.37 0.75 -1.88
N VAL A 161 -0.52 1.46 -2.58
CA VAL A 161 -1.78 0.92 -3.07
C VAL A 161 -1.70 0.78 -4.59
N ASN A 162 -1.56 -0.47 -5.04
CA ASN A 162 -1.61 -0.85 -6.44
C ASN A 162 -3.08 -0.95 -6.89
N ASN A 163 -3.64 0.18 -7.32
CA ASN A 163 -5.03 0.33 -7.74
C ASN A 163 -5.21 0.40 -9.27
N ALA A 164 -4.22 0.90 -10.02
CA ALA A 164 -4.30 1.01 -11.48
C ALA A 164 -4.71 -0.33 -12.12
N GLY A 165 -5.64 -0.27 -13.07
CA GLY A 165 -6.13 -1.48 -13.74
C GLY A 165 -6.86 -1.21 -15.05
N ALA A 166 -6.90 -2.25 -15.87
CA ALA A 166 -7.62 -2.31 -17.14
C ALA A 166 -8.55 -3.53 -17.17
N SER A 167 -9.66 -3.42 -17.90
CA SER A 167 -10.71 -4.46 -18.00
C SER A 167 -10.33 -5.62 -18.93
N GLY A 168 -9.44 -5.38 -19.90
CA GLY A 168 -8.99 -6.39 -20.86
C GLY A 168 -10.03 -6.81 -21.90
N VAL A 169 -11.08 -6.01 -22.08
CA VAL A 169 -12.17 -6.26 -23.01
C VAL A 169 -12.52 -5.01 -23.80
N ILE A 170 -12.95 -5.21 -25.03
CA ILE A 170 -13.70 -4.24 -25.83
C ILE A 170 -15.17 -4.48 -25.52
N VAL A 171 -15.93 -3.41 -25.27
CA VAL A 171 -17.34 -3.51 -24.88
C VAL A 171 -18.21 -2.64 -25.77
N ASP A 172 -19.30 -3.24 -26.27
CA ASP A 172 -20.47 -2.51 -26.73
C ASP A 172 -21.30 -2.11 -25.48
N GLU A 173 -21.13 -0.88 -25.03
CA GLU A 173 -21.77 -0.41 -23.79
C GLU A 173 -23.29 -0.33 -23.91
N ASP A 174 -23.81 0.05 -25.09
CA ASP A 174 -25.26 0.14 -25.31
C ASP A 174 -25.88 -1.27 -25.34
N GLY A 175 -25.21 -2.20 -26.02
CA GLY A 175 -25.56 -3.62 -25.99
C GLY A 175 -25.52 -4.18 -24.56
N LEU A 176 -24.45 -3.92 -23.81
CA LEU A 176 -24.31 -4.37 -22.42
C LEU A 176 -25.43 -3.82 -21.52
N ARG A 177 -25.76 -2.53 -21.64
CA ARG A 177 -26.88 -1.91 -20.90
C ARG A 177 -28.22 -2.55 -21.28
N ALA A 178 -28.44 -2.84 -22.55
CA ALA A 178 -29.67 -3.45 -23.05
C ALA A 178 -29.90 -4.88 -22.51
N LEU A 179 -28.84 -5.62 -22.16
CA LEU A 179 -28.95 -6.94 -21.55
C LEU A 179 -29.55 -6.93 -20.14
N ASN A 180 -29.54 -5.77 -19.45
CA ASN A 180 -30.12 -5.57 -18.11
C ASN A 180 -29.76 -6.71 -17.12
N ILE A 181 -28.49 -7.08 -17.09
CA ILE A 181 -27.98 -8.19 -16.29
C ILE A 181 -28.05 -7.81 -14.81
N ASP A 182 -28.72 -8.65 -14.01
CA ASP A 182 -28.76 -8.42 -12.58
C ASP A 182 -27.36 -8.62 -11.95
N PRO A 183 -27.02 -7.84 -10.90
CA PRO A 183 -25.70 -7.92 -10.26
C PRO A 183 -25.32 -9.32 -9.77
N ALA A 184 -26.28 -10.13 -9.31
CA ALA A 184 -25.99 -11.46 -8.81
C ALA A 184 -25.55 -12.41 -9.95
N SER A 185 -26.25 -12.37 -11.09
CA SER A 185 -25.87 -13.12 -12.29
C SER A 185 -24.52 -12.67 -12.87
N TRP A 186 -24.24 -11.37 -12.82
CA TRP A 186 -22.93 -10.83 -13.18
C TRP A 186 -21.86 -11.43 -12.27
N LEU A 187 -21.95 -11.20 -10.95
CA LEU A 187 -20.93 -11.59 -9.98
C LEU A 187 -20.72 -13.12 -9.93
N SER A 188 -21.78 -13.92 -10.02
CA SER A 188 -21.66 -15.37 -10.05
C SER A 188 -20.98 -15.89 -11.32
N GLY A 189 -20.91 -15.09 -12.38
CA GLY A 189 -20.44 -15.51 -13.71
C GLY A 189 -21.49 -16.27 -14.52
N LYS A 190 -22.76 -16.30 -14.09
CA LYS A 190 -23.85 -16.94 -14.84
C LYS A 190 -24.16 -16.18 -16.14
N ALA A 191 -23.84 -14.89 -16.18
CA ALA A 191 -24.01 -14.05 -17.37
C ALA A 191 -23.00 -14.32 -18.50
N THR A 192 -22.02 -15.23 -18.31
CA THR A 192 -20.90 -15.44 -19.27
C THR A 192 -21.37 -15.60 -20.72
N ASN A 193 -22.35 -16.47 -20.98
CA ASN A 193 -22.80 -16.74 -22.35
C ASN A 193 -23.54 -15.55 -22.98
N ILE A 194 -24.16 -14.71 -22.15
CA ILE A 194 -24.96 -13.56 -22.61
C ILE A 194 -24.04 -12.39 -22.94
N VAL A 195 -22.97 -12.19 -22.15
CA VAL A 195 -22.05 -11.06 -22.36
C VAL A 195 -21.06 -11.27 -23.49
N GLN A 196 -20.88 -12.50 -23.99
CA GLN A 196 -19.91 -12.82 -25.05
C GLN A 196 -20.18 -12.10 -26.37
N GLU A 197 -21.43 -11.71 -26.64
CA GLU A 197 -21.79 -10.98 -27.86
C GLU A 197 -21.43 -9.48 -27.77
N VAL A 198 -21.43 -8.91 -26.56
CA VAL A 198 -21.21 -7.47 -26.32
C VAL A 198 -19.88 -7.17 -25.65
N MET A 199 -19.16 -8.19 -25.19
CA MET A 199 -17.83 -8.07 -24.57
C MET A 199 -16.86 -9.02 -25.24
N ARG A 200 -15.80 -8.47 -25.82
CA ARG A 200 -14.79 -9.25 -26.53
C ARG A 200 -13.41 -9.05 -25.93
N THR A 201 -12.76 -10.15 -25.55
CA THR A 201 -11.32 -10.16 -25.31
C THR A 201 -10.59 -10.41 -26.63
N THR A 202 -9.63 -9.56 -26.94
CA THR A 202 -8.66 -9.77 -28.03
C THR A 202 -7.29 -10.05 -27.43
N TYR A 203 -6.34 -10.51 -28.27
CA TYR A 203 -4.96 -10.67 -27.82
C TYR A 203 -4.37 -9.35 -27.31
N ASP A 204 -4.59 -8.24 -28.03
CA ASP A 204 -4.06 -6.93 -27.66
C ASP A 204 -4.65 -6.41 -26.36
N THR A 205 -5.97 -6.50 -26.17
CA THR A 205 -6.60 -6.10 -24.90
C THR A 205 -6.19 -7.02 -23.74
N ALA A 206 -5.90 -8.30 -24.02
CA ALA A 206 -5.38 -9.21 -23.00
C ALA A 206 -3.95 -8.83 -22.57
N ILE A 207 -3.08 -8.50 -23.53
CA ILE A 207 -1.74 -7.99 -23.25
C ILE A 207 -1.81 -6.70 -22.43
N GLU A 208 -2.61 -5.71 -22.84
CA GLU A 208 -2.78 -4.46 -22.09
C GLU A 208 -3.25 -4.71 -20.63
N CYS A 209 -4.21 -5.62 -20.47
CA CYS A 209 -4.74 -6.01 -19.16
C CYS A 209 -3.66 -6.64 -18.27
N LEU A 210 -2.89 -7.60 -18.80
CA LEU A 210 -1.85 -8.30 -18.05
C LEU A 210 -0.66 -7.36 -17.75
N SER A 211 -0.27 -6.53 -18.72
CA SER A 211 0.76 -5.51 -18.57
C SER A 211 0.41 -4.50 -17.49
N THR A 212 -0.86 -4.10 -17.36
CA THR A 212 -1.30 -3.16 -16.31
C THR A 212 -1.49 -3.86 -14.96
N ASN A 213 -2.33 -4.89 -14.93
CA ASN A 213 -2.89 -5.44 -13.69
C ASN A 213 -1.92 -6.37 -12.95
N TYR A 214 -0.94 -6.93 -13.66
CA TYR A 214 0.02 -7.88 -13.10
C TYR A 214 1.45 -7.37 -13.22
N TYR A 215 1.97 -7.18 -14.45
CA TYR A 215 3.36 -6.74 -14.63
C TYR A 215 3.60 -5.32 -14.11
N GLY A 216 2.67 -4.39 -14.33
CA GLY A 216 2.75 -3.03 -13.82
C GLY A 216 2.80 -2.99 -12.30
N VAL A 217 1.96 -3.79 -11.65
CA VAL A 217 1.99 -3.97 -10.18
C VAL A 217 3.35 -4.51 -9.71
N LYS A 218 3.85 -5.57 -10.36
CA LYS A 218 5.15 -6.18 -10.04
C LYS A 218 6.31 -5.20 -10.21
N ASN A 219 6.29 -4.41 -11.28
CA ASN A 219 7.34 -3.43 -11.59
C ASN A 219 7.33 -2.24 -10.63
N VAL A 220 6.16 -1.64 -10.37
CA VAL A 220 6.01 -0.56 -9.38
C VAL A 220 6.40 -1.05 -7.99
N THR A 221 5.93 -2.23 -7.59
CA THR A 221 6.27 -2.82 -6.29
C THR A 221 7.77 -3.02 -6.17
N ARG A 222 8.44 -3.59 -7.18
CA ARG A 222 9.89 -3.82 -7.16
C ARG A 222 10.68 -2.51 -7.06
N ALA A 223 10.28 -1.47 -7.78
CA ALA A 223 10.96 -0.18 -7.77
C ALA A 223 10.81 0.56 -6.43
N LEU A 224 9.66 0.43 -5.78
CA LEU A 224 9.36 1.12 -4.52
C LEU A 224 9.71 0.29 -3.27
N LEU A 225 10.02 -1.00 -3.43
CA LEU A 225 10.30 -1.89 -2.32
C LEU A 225 11.48 -1.41 -1.43
N PRO A 226 12.63 -0.92 -1.96
CA PRO A 226 13.70 -0.42 -1.09
C PRO A 226 13.23 0.72 -0.18
N LEU A 227 12.34 1.59 -0.68
CA LEU A 227 11.76 2.70 0.09
C LEU A 227 10.74 2.21 1.12
N LEU A 228 9.97 1.17 0.79
CA LEU A 228 9.03 0.50 1.71
C LEU A 228 9.76 -0.18 2.87
N GLN A 229 10.95 -0.75 2.63
CA GLN A 229 11.81 -1.32 3.67
C GLN A 229 12.35 -0.26 4.64
N CYS A 230 12.37 1.01 4.25
CA CYS A 230 12.72 2.13 5.14
C CYS A 230 11.54 2.61 6.02
N SER A 231 10.34 2.03 5.89
CA SER A 231 9.21 2.33 6.77
C SER A 231 9.52 1.94 8.21
N THR A 232 9.44 2.91 9.12
CA THR A 232 9.63 2.67 10.56
C THR A 232 8.42 2.04 11.26
N SER A 233 7.33 1.84 10.52
CA SER A 233 6.09 1.26 11.06
C SER A 233 5.68 -0.03 10.33
N GLY A 234 6.61 -0.62 9.56
CA GLY A 234 6.35 -1.71 8.62
C GLY A 234 5.78 -1.22 7.29
N GLY A 235 6.27 -1.73 6.17
CA GLY A 235 5.73 -1.40 4.84
C GLY A 235 4.35 -2.01 4.63
N ARG A 236 3.44 -1.28 3.97
CA ARG A 236 2.11 -1.79 3.56
C ARG A 236 2.03 -1.83 2.05
N ILE A 237 1.64 -2.97 1.50
CA ILE A 237 1.31 -3.10 0.08
C ILE A 237 -0.12 -3.63 -0.03
N VAL A 238 -0.97 -2.87 -0.71
CA VAL A 238 -2.35 -3.22 -0.96
C VAL A 238 -2.54 -3.39 -2.46
N ASN A 239 -2.85 -4.61 -2.87
CA ASN A 239 -3.11 -4.94 -4.26
C ASN A 239 -4.63 -5.00 -4.51
N VAL A 240 -5.17 -4.04 -5.25
CA VAL A 240 -6.61 -4.02 -5.58
C VAL A 240 -6.90 -5.13 -6.59
N SER A 241 -7.53 -6.19 -6.10
CA SER A 241 -7.86 -7.41 -6.83
C SER A 241 -9.35 -7.46 -7.19
N SER A 242 -9.94 -8.65 -7.26
CA SER A 242 -11.33 -8.86 -7.68
C SER A 242 -11.80 -10.23 -7.21
N LEU A 243 -13.12 -10.40 -7.00
CA LEU A 243 -13.73 -11.73 -6.86
C LEU A 243 -13.36 -12.69 -8.00
N ARG A 244 -13.01 -12.16 -9.19
CA ARG A 244 -12.60 -12.95 -10.34
C ARG A 244 -11.25 -13.63 -10.17
N ALA A 245 -10.48 -13.24 -9.15
CA ALA A 245 -9.21 -13.84 -8.80
C ALA A 245 -9.34 -15.17 -8.06
N GLU A 246 -10.54 -15.48 -7.54
CA GLU A 246 -10.79 -16.66 -6.72
C GLU A 246 -10.40 -17.95 -7.46
N LEU A 247 -9.54 -18.76 -6.85
CA LEU A 247 -8.96 -19.93 -7.54
C LEU A 247 -10.03 -20.89 -8.04
N TRP A 248 -11.10 -21.10 -7.28
CA TRP A 248 -12.20 -22.01 -7.66
C TRP A 248 -12.87 -21.63 -8.99
N ARG A 249 -12.72 -20.37 -9.46
CA ARG A 249 -13.27 -19.88 -10.73
C ARG A 249 -12.44 -20.26 -11.94
N ILE A 250 -11.21 -20.75 -11.76
CA ILE A 250 -10.40 -21.29 -12.85
C ILE A 250 -10.85 -22.73 -13.10
N PRO A 251 -11.46 -23.09 -14.24
CA PRO A 251 -11.97 -24.44 -14.47
C PRO A 251 -10.91 -25.55 -14.38
N ASN A 252 -9.68 -25.27 -14.82
CA ASN A 252 -8.58 -26.23 -14.80
C ASN A 252 -8.08 -26.52 -13.37
N GLU A 253 -8.29 -27.75 -12.90
CA GLU A 253 -7.91 -28.18 -11.55
C GLU A 253 -6.39 -28.17 -11.30
N GLN A 254 -5.59 -28.51 -12.31
CA GLN A 254 -4.13 -28.53 -12.16
C GLN A 254 -3.59 -27.11 -11.98
N ILE A 255 -4.10 -26.15 -12.76
CA ILE A 255 -3.77 -24.73 -12.59
C ILE A 255 -4.14 -24.26 -11.17
N ARG A 256 -5.33 -24.62 -10.67
CA ARG A 256 -5.73 -24.28 -9.29
C ARG A 256 -4.79 -24.84 -8.24
N LYS A 257 -4.39 -26.12 -8.37
CA LYS A 257 -3.48 -26.78 -7.42
C LYS A 257 -2.11 -26.12 -7.39
N GLU A 258 -1.56 -25.80 -8.55
CA GLU A 258 -0.25 -25.16 -8.66
C GLU A 258 -0.24 -23.72 -8.13
N LEU A 259 -1.23 -22.91 -8.50
CA LEU A 259 -1.40 -21.55 -7.96
C LEU A 259 -1.73 -21.56 -6.45
N GLY A 260 -2.43 -22.58 -5.98
CA GLY A 260 -2.77 -22.77 -4.57
C GLY A 260 -1.58 -23.13 -3.68
N ASN A 261 -0.56 -23.79 -4.23
CA ASN A 261 0.55 -24.36 -3.47
C ASN A 261 1.70 -23.36 -3.22
N LEU A 262 1.62 -22.61 -2.12
CA LEU A 262 2.60 -21.60 -1.73
C LEU A 262 4.02 -22.13 -1.45
N GLU A 263 4.18 -23.43 -1.18
CA GLU A 263 5.52 -24.00 -0.98
C GLU A 263 6.31 -24.10 -2.29
N THR A 264 5.61 -24.21 -3.41
CA THR A 264 6.24 -24.39 -4.72
C THR A 264 6.03 -23.21 -5.66
N LEU A 265 5.19 -22.25 -5.28
CA LEU A 265 4.84 -21.09 -6.09
C LEU A 265 5.98 -20.07 -6.11
N THR A 266 6.38 -19.63 -7.31
CA THR A 266 7.40 -18.60 -7.52
C THR A 266 6.91 -17.58 -8.54
N GLU A 267 7.57 -16.42 -8.61
CA GLU A 267 7.25 -15.40 -9.62
C GLU A 267 7.36 -15.97 -11.05
N GLU A 268 8.36 -16.82 -11.31
CA GLU A 268 8.59 -17.43 -12.63
C GLU A 268 7.46 -18.40 -13.02
N LYS A 269 6.92 -19.15 -12.07
CA LYS A 269 5.75 -20.01 -12.33
C LYS A 269 4.50 -19.19 -12.64
N ILE A 270 4.30 -18.10 -11.92
CA ILE A 270 3.17 -17.19 -12.17
C ILE A 270 3.31 -16.57 -13.56
N ASP A 271 4.52 -16.11 -13.93
CA ASP A 271 4.81 -15.60 -15.27
C ASP A 271 4.55 -16.68 -16.35
N GLY A 272 4.93 -17.94 -16.09
CA GLY A 272 4.64 -19.07 -16.99
C GLY A 272 3.14 -19.33 -17.20
N PHE A 273 2.29 -19.11 -16.20
CA PHE A 273 0.83 -19.17 -16.38
C PHE A 273 0.30 -18.04 -17.24
N VAL A 274 0.88 -16.84 -17.15
CA VAL A 274 0.53 -15.71 -18.03
C VAL A 274 0.90 -16.04 -19.47
N GLU A 275 2.11 -16.55 -19.71
CA GLU A 275 2.57 -16.97 -21.04
C GLU A 275 1.68 -18.07 -21.62
N LYS A 276 1.35 -19.09 -20.81
CA LYS A 276 0.44 -20.15 -21.22
C LYS A 276 -0.94 -19.61 -21.57
N PHE A 277 -1.51 -18.71 -20.76
CA PHE A 277 -2.79 -18.09 -21.06
C PHE A 277 -2.78 -17.33 -22.39
N LEU A 278 -1.74 -16.54 -22.65
CA LEU A 278 -1.61 -15.77 -23.89
C LEU A 278 -1.45 -16.68 -25.11
N HIS A 279 -0.67 -17.76 -24.98
CA HIS A 279 -0.55 -18.79 -26.00
C HIS A 279 -1.93 -19.41 -26.32
N ASP A 280 -2.64 -19.84 -25.29
CA ASP A 280 -3.95 -20.49 -25.44
C ASP A 280 -4.99 -19.51 -26.01
N LEU A 281 -4.96 -18.23 -25.61
CA LEU A 281 -5.81 -17.19 -26.19
C LEU A 281 -5.53 -17.01 -27.69
N LYS A 282 -4.27 -16.95 -28.09
CA LYS A 282 -3.86 -16.77 -29.49
C LYS A 282 -4.32 -17.92 -30.38
N ASN A 283 -4.37 -19.13 -29.83
CA ASN A 283 -4.77 -20.34 -30.55
C ASN A 283 -6.27 -20.66 -30.43
N GLY A 284 -7.05 -19.87 -29.67
CA GLY A 284 -8.47 -20.15 -29.44
C GLY A 284 -8.73 -21.35 -28.51
N GLU A 285 -7.77 -21.68 -27.65
CA GLU A 285 -7.75 -22.88 -26.81
C GLU A 285 -8.15 -22.58 -25.34
N LEU A 286 -8.71 -21.40 -25.06
CA LEU A 286 -9.03 -21.02 -23.68
C LEU A 286 -9.95 -22.01 -22.97
N GLU A 287 -11.06 -22.39 -23.62
CA GLU A 287 -12.05 -23.29 -23.02
C GLU A 287 -11.51 -24.70 -22.86
N VAL A 288 -10.83 -25.24 -23.88
CA VAL A 288 -10.31 -26.61 -23.86
C VAL A 288 -9.19 -26.77 -22.82
N ASN A 289 -8.42 -25.71 -22.59
CA ASN A 289 -7.37 -25.68 -21.57
C ASN A 289 -7.88 -25.24 -20.18
N GLY A 290 -9.19 -25.02 -20.05
CA GLY A 290 -9.87 -24.77 -18.78
C GLY A 290 -9.58 -23.40 -18.17
N TRP A 291 -9.51 -22.35 -18.99
CA TRP A 291 -9.50 -20.96 -18.54
C TRP A 291 -10.92 -20.43 -18.33
N SER A 292 -11.08 -19.44 -17.44
CA SER A 292 -12.37 -18.79 -17.23
C SER A 292 -12.83 -18.09 -18.50
N LYS A 293 -14.09 -18.32 -18.91
CA LYS A 293 -14.71 -17.62 -20.04
C LYS A 293 -15.26 -16.25 -19.68
N MET A 294 -15.52 -15.99 -18.40
CA MET A 294 -15.99 -14.69 -17.92
C MET A 294 -14.79 -13.76 -17.77
N LEU A 295 -14.69 -12.74 -18.62
CA LEU A 295 -13.60 -11.75 -18.60
C LEU A 295 -12.22 -12.44 -18.49
N PRO A 296 -11.81 -13.26 -19.48
CA PRO A 296 -10.68 -14.19 -19.35
C PRO A 296 -9.39 -13.51 -18.93
N ALA A 297 -8.97 -12.46 -19.64
CA ALA A 297 -7.73 -11.73 -19.34
C ALA A 297 -7.78 -11.04 -17.97
N TYR A 298 -8.92 -10.44 -17.61
CA TYR A 298 -9.10 -9.81 -16.31
C TYR A 298 -9.00 -10.83 -15.18
N SER A 299 -9.74 -11.94 -15.28
CA SER A 299 -9.74 -13.03 -14.30
C SER A 299 -8.33 -13.60 -14.10
N VAL A 300 -7.62 -13.91 -15.18
CA VAL A 300 -6.23 -14.39 -15.11
C VAL A 300 -5.32 -13.34 -14.47
N SER A 301 -5.40 -12.08 -14.90
CA SER A 301 -4.55 -11.02 -14.34
C SER A 301 -4.71 -10.85 -12.83
N LYS A 302 -5.95 -10.94 -12.32
CA LYS A 302 -6.23 -10.81 -10.88
C LYS A 302 -5.90 -12.08 -10.10
N ALA A 303 -6.07 -13.27 -10.68
CA ALA A 303 -5.58 -14.51 -10.08
C ALA A 303 -4.05 -14.52 -9.94
N MET A 304 -3.32 -14.09 -10.97
CA MET A 304 -1.86 -13.96 -10.91
C MET A 304 -1.42 -12.89 -9.91
N LEU A 305 -2.16 -11.78 -9.79
CA LEU A 305 -1.92 -10.77 -8.77
C LEU A 305 -2.09 -11.32 -7.35
N ASN A 306 -3.13 -12.13 -7.11
CA ASN A 306 -3.34 -12.82 -5.83
C ASN A 306 -2.18 -13.78 -5.52
N ALA A 307 -1.78 -14.59 -6.49
CA ALA A 307 -0.63 -15.50 -6.39
C ALA A 307 0.66 -14.73 -6.05
N TYR A 308 0.93 -13.64 -6.77
CA TYR A 308 2.10 -12.78 -6.54
C TYR A 308 2.09 -12.16 -5.14
N THR A 309 0.93 -11.67 -4.69
CA THR A 309 0.76 -11.11 -3.34
C THR A 309 1.21 -12.10 -2.27
N ARG A 310 0.83 -13.38 -2.39
CA ARG A 310 1.25 -14.44 -1.45
C ARG A 310 2.75 -14.68 -1.50
N VAL A 311 3.35 -14.71 -2.70
CA VAL A 311 4.79 -14.91 -2.89
C VAL A 311 5.59 -13.78 -2.24
N ILE A 312 5.23 -12.52 -2.48
CA ILE A 312 5.96 -11.38 -1.89
C ILE A 312 5.72 -11.25 -0.39
N ALA A 313 4.52 -11.58 0.12
CA ALA A 313 4.26 -11.62 1.56
C ALA A 313 5.14 -12.65 2.28
N LYS A 314 5.35 -13.84 1.69
CA LYS A 314 6.29 -14.85 2.23
C LYS A 314 7.73 -14.36 2.22
N LYS A 315 8.10 -13.53 1.24
CA LYS A 315 9.46 -12.98 1.08
C LYS A 315 9.78 -11.81 2.02
N TYR A 316 8.77 -11.03 2.41
CA TYR A 316 8.90 -9.84 3.26
C TYR A 316 7.96 -9.95 4.48
N PRO A 317 8.24 -10.86 5.43
CA PRO A 317 7.36 -11.16 6.57
C PRO A 317 7.18 -9.98 7.54
N GLU A 318 8.05 -8.98 7.51
CA GLU A 318 7.96 -7.75 8.28
C GLU A 318 6.93 -6.73 7.73
N MET A 319 6.44 -6.95 6.51
CA MET A 319 5.47 -6.09 5.83
C MET A 319 4.06 -6.68 5.86
N CYS A 320 3.05 -5.79 5.82
CA CYS A 320 1.66 -6.18 5.60
C CYS A 320 1.36 -6.09 4.09
N ILE A 321 1.34 -7.22 3.40
CA ILE A 321 1.15 -7.29 1.95
C ILE A 321 -0.10 -8.12 1.65
N ASN A 322 -1.18 -7.46 1.23
CA ASN A 322 -2.48 -8.11 1.05
C ASN A 322 -3.14 -7.70 -0.26
N CYS A 323 -4.11 -8.48 -0.70
CA CYS A 323 -4.98 -8.14 -1.82
C CYS A 323 -6.44 -8.01 -1.38
N VAL A 324 -7.19 -7.19 -2.11
CA VAL A 324 -8.58 -6.86 -1.75
C VAL A 324 -9.47 -6.77 -2.96
N HIS A 325 -10.61 -7.47 -2.92
CA HIS A 325 -11.73 -7.20 -3.80
C HIS A 325 -12.55 -6.02 -3.23
N PRO A 326 -12.70 -4.91 -3.96
CA PRO A 326 -13.40 -3.72 -3.45
C PRO A 326 -14.94 -3.83 -3.46
N GLY A 327 -15.50 -4.96 -3.87
CA GLY A 327 -16.93 -5.07 -4.19
C GLY A 327 -17.25 -4.68 -5.63
N TYR A 328 -18.55 -4.61 -5.95
CA TYR A 328 -19.03 -4.28 -7.29
C TYR A 328 -19.31 -2.78 -7.43
N VAL A 329 -18.26 -2.04 -7.76
CA VAL A 329 -18.23 -0.58 -7.67
C VAL A 329 -18.62 0.09 -8.98
N ASP A 330 -19.51 1.08 -8.92
CA ASP A 330 -19.90 1.97 -10.01
C ASP A 330 -18.70 2.86 -10.42
N THR A 331 -18.04 2.46 -11.50
CA THR A 331 -16.89 3.14 -12.10
C THR A 331 -16.80 2.81 -13.59
N ASP A 332 -15.99 3.56 -14.31
CA ASP A 332 -15.73 3.36 -15.75
C ASP A 332 -15.25 1.93 -16.08
N ILE A 333 -14.48 1.28 -15.20
CA ILE A 333 -13.98 -0.09 -15.48
C ILE A 333 -15.11 -1.14 -15.52
N ASN A 334 -16.23 -0.84 -14.86
CA ASN A 334 -17.44 -1.63 -14.85
C ASN A 334 -18.56 -0.98 -15.70
N TRP A 335 -18.24 0.00 -16.56
CA TRP A 335 -19.21 0.70 -17.41
C TRP A 335 -20.42 1.23 -16.65
N HIS A 336 -20.20 1.70 -15.42
CA HIS A 336 -21.24 2.20 -14.52
C HIS A 336 -22.39 1.21 -14.20
N THR A 337 -22.09 -0.09 -14.20
CA THR A 337 -23.06 -1.15 -13.87
C THR A 337 -22.97 -1.64 -12.41
N GLY A 338 -22.06 -1.07 -11.62
CA GLY A 338 -21.83 -1.43 -10.23
C GLY A 338 -22.94 -0.95 -9.29
N THR A 339 -23.08 -1.62 -8.13
CA THR A 339 -24.10 -1.29 -7.11
C THR A 339 -23.54 -0.51 -5.93
N MET A 340 -22.21 -0.42 -5.81
CA MET A 340 -21.52 0.28 -4.72
C MET A 340 -20.90 1.58 -5.22
N THR A 341 -20.83 2.58 -4.36
CA THR A 341 -20.12 3.83 -4.65
C THR A 341 -18.59 3.63 -4.60
N PRO A 342 -17.80 4.49 -5.29
CA PRO A 342 -16.35 4.52 -5.11
C PRO A 342 -15.91 4.69 -3.64
N GLU A 343 -16.69 5.40 -2.82
CA GLU A 343 -16.44 5.61 -1.39
C GLU A 343 -16.50 4.31 -0.60
N GLU A 344 -17.54 3.53 -0.81
CA GLU A 344 -17.66 2.20 -0.22
C GLU A 344 -16.58 1.24 -0.75
N GLY A 345 -16.28 1.33 -2.05
CA GLY A 345 -15.26 0.51 -2.69
C GLY A 345 -13.85 0.70 -2.16
N ALA A 346 -13.51 1.92 -1.71
CA ALA A 346 -12.19 2.24 -1.19
C ALA A 346 -11.94 1.73 0.24
N GLN A 347 -13.00 1.44 1.02
CA GLN A 347 -12.91 1.12 2.45
C GLN A 347 -11.95 -0.04 2.75
N GLY A 348 -12.01 -1.11 1.95
CA GLY A 348 -11.13 -2.27 2.11
C GLY A 348 -9.65 -1.90 1.89
N SER A 349 -9.37 -1.15 0.82
CA SER A 349 -8.00 -0.70 0.52
C SER A 349 -7.45 0.23 1.59
N VAL A 350 -8.27 1.14 2.10
CA VAL A 350 -7.90 2.08 3.17
C VAL A 350 -7.64 1.33 4.47
N MET A 351 -8.50 0.37 4.85
CA MET A 351 -8.31 -0.44 6.04
C MET A 351 -6.99 -1.23 5.99
N LEU A 352 -6.68 -1.87 4.86
CA LEU A 352 -5.44 -2.61 4.68
C LEU A 352 -4.20 -1.70 4.68
N ALA A 353 -4.30 -0.52 4.07
CA ALA A 353 -3.23 0.47 4.04
C ALA A 353 -2.91 1.05 5.44
N LEU A 354 -3.89 1.03 6.34
CA LEU A 354 -3.77 1.57 7.70
C LEU A 354 -3.58 0.48 8.78
N LEU A 355 -3.39 -0.78 8.39
CA LEU A 355 -3.17 -1.88 9.33
C LEU A 355 -2.05 -1.57 10.33
N PRO A 356 -2.23 -1.94 11.61
CA PRO A 356 -1.16 -1.83 12.59
C PRO A 356 0.01 -2.75 12.23
N GLU A 357 1.17 -2.49 12.83
CA GLU A 357 2.31 -3.40 12.75
C GLU A 357 1.92 -4.79 13.29
N GLY A 358 2.40 -5.85 12.63
CA GLY A 358 2.00 -7.23 12.93
C GLY A 358 0.58 -7.59 12.46
N GLY A 359 -0.06 -6.74 11.64
CA GLY A 359 -1.30 -7.06 10.96
C GLY A 359 -1.18 -8.27 10.01
N PRO A 360 -2.30 -8.77 9.48
CA PRO A 360 -2.30 -9.88 8.53
C PRO A 360 -1.48 -9.54 7.28
N SER A 361 -0.83 -10.55 6.71
CA SER A 361 -0.03 -10.46 5.49
C SER A 361 -0.20 -11.73 4.68
N GLY A 362 -0.18 -11.61 3.36
CA GLY A 362 -0.42 -12.70 2.42
C GLY A 362 -1.89 -13.15 2.34
N CYS A 363 -2.83 -12.29 2.74
CA CYS A 363 -4.26 -12.58 2.75
C CYS A 363 -5.01 -11.90 1.60
N TYR A 364 -6.15 -12.50 1.23
CA TYR A 364 -7.15 -11.92 0.36
C TYR A 364 -8.35 -11.44 1.18
N PHE A 365 -8.90 -10.29 0.82
CA PHE A 365 -10.05 -9.69 1.50
C PHE A 365 -11.20 -9.46 0.52
N ASP A 366 -12.41 -9.86 0.91
CA ASP A 366 -13.64 -9.35 0.31
C ASP A 366 -14.08 -8.11 1.09
N ARG A 367 -13.87 -6.95 0.47
CA ARG A 367 -14.00 -5.62 1.08
C ARG A 367 -13.17 -5.54 2.37
N THR A 368 -13.81 -5.64 3.53
CA THR A 368 -13.16 -5.51 4.83
C THR A 368 -13.05 -6.83 5.60
N GLN A 369 -13.42 -7.96 4.98
CA GLN A 369 -13.41 -9.29 5.60
C GLN A 369 -12.37 -10.17 4.93
N VAL A 370 -11.63 -10.96 5.72
CA VAL A 370 -10.72 -11.98 5.17
C VAL A 370 -11.55 -13.01 4.39
N ALA A 371 -11.06 -13.41 3.22
CA ALA A 371 -11.69 -14.36 2.34
C ALA A 371 -10.66 -15.39 1.81
N ASP A 372 -11.17 -16.49 1.26
CA ASP A 372 -10.35 -17.52 0.63
C ASP A 372 -9.89 -17.10 -0.77
N PHE A 373 -8.69 -17.55 -1.14
CA PHE A 373 -8.01 -17.19 -2.39
C PHE A 373 -8.64 -17.71 -3.69
#